data_AF-A0AAW5BX58-F1
#
_entry.id   AF-A0AAW5BX58-F1
#
_cell.length_a   1.000
_cell.length_b   1.000
_cell.length_c   1.000
_cell.angle_alpha   90.00
_cell.angle_beta   90.00
_cell.angle_gamma   90.00
#
_symmetry.space_group_name_H-M   'P 1'
#
loop_
_entity.id
_entity.type
_entity.pdbx_description
1 polymer ?
#
loop_
_entity_poly.entity_id
_entity_poly.type
_entity_poly.pdbx_seq_one_letter_code
_entity_poly.pdbx_strand_id
1 'polypeptide(L)' 'MMEMKETAAVAGYETIEHWYDVHGTSLAIYAGTVCYKGWKPGKRVTEKEYLAAVSQFSQASMSGTGGRK' A
#
# COMPACT_ATOMS: atom_id res chain seq x y z
N MET A 1 3.98 22.03 13.09
CA MET A 1 3.45 21.28 11.94
C MET A 1 4.57 20.37 11.45
N MET A 2 4.37 19.05 11.60
CA MET A 2 4.88 17.95 10.76
C MET A 2 4.80 16.69 11.63
N GLU A 3 3.71 15.96 11.44
CA GLU A 3 3.41 14.68 12.09
C GLU A 3 4.55 13.69 11.86
N MET A 4 5.32 13.42 12.92
CA MET A 4 6.16 12.24 13.02
C MET A 4 5.28 11.08 13.50
N LYS A 5 4.55 10.46 12.57
CA LYS A 5 3.91 9.16 12.79
C LYS A 5 4.79 8.08 12.18
N GLU A 6 5.79 7.64 12.93
CA GLU A 6 6.44 6.36 12.61
C GLU A 6 6.86 5.66 13.92
N THR A 7 5.87 5.08 14.60
CA THR A 7 6.09 4.06 15.63
C THR A 7 5.06 2.94 15.45
N ALA A 8 5.36 2.05 14.52
CA ALA A 8 5.01 0.65 14.63
C ALA A 8 6.39 -0.02 14.44
N ALA A 9 7.08 -0.70 15.36
CA ALA A 9 6.75 -1.48 16.55
C ALA A 9 6.04 -2.82 16.27
N VAL A 10 6.87 -3.75 15.78
CA VAL A 10 6.87 -5.22 15.99
C VAL A 10 5.80 -6.04 15.26
N ALA A 11 6.00 -6.21 13.94
CA ALA A 11 5.78 -7.45 13.19
C ALA A 11 6.48 -7.29 11.82
N GLY A 12 7.45 -8.14 11.47
CA GLY A 12 8.20 -8.19 10.20
C GLY A 12 8.13 -6.94 9.29
N TYR A 13 9.04 -5.98 9.47
CA TYR A 13 9.20 -4.83 8.57
C TYR A 13 10.05 -5.22 7.38
N GLU A 14 9.41 -5.74 6.34
CA GLU A 14 10.05 -6.04 5.08
C GLU A 14 9.84 -4.92 4.07
N THR A 15 10.61 -4.90 2.99
CA THR A 15 10.44 -3.90 1.93
C THR A 15 9.12 -4.12 1.20
N ILE A 16 8.54 -3.03 0.69
CA ILE A 16 7.37 -3.13 -0.21
C ILE A 16 7.63 -4.05 -1.42
N GLU A 17 8.88 -4.18 -1.86
CA GLU A 17 9.32 -5.07 -2.93
C GLU A 17 9.31 -6.55 -2.51
N HIS A 18 9.69 -6.84 -1.25
CA HIS A 18 9.57 -8.18 -0.71
C HIS A 18 8.10 -8.60 -0.63
N TRP A 19 7.20 -7.73 -0.15
CA TRP A 19 5.76 -8.02 -0.13
C TRP A 19 5.16 -8.14 -1.53
N TYR A 20 5.64 -7.34 -2.49
CA TYR A 20 5.29 -7.47 -3.89
C TYR A 20 5.60 -8.87 -4.45
N ASP A 21 6.81 -9.37 -4.17
CA ASP A 21 7.29 -10.69 -4.59
C ASP A 21 6.54 -11.83 -3.88
N VAL A 22 6.44 -11.76 -2.55
CA VAL A 22 5.76 -12.76 -1.71
C VAL A 22 4.29 -12.93 -2.07
N HIS A 23 3.58 -11.83 -2.30
CA HIS A 23 2.16 -11.87 -2.65
C HIS A 23 1.89 -12.01 -4.15
N GLY A 24 2.93 -11.94 -5.00
CA GLY A 24 2.75 -11.94 -6.45
C GLY A 24 1.80 -10.84 -6.92
N THR A 25 1.91 -9.65 -6.32
CA THR A 25 0.94 -8.57 -6.59
C THR A 25 1.11 -8.10 -8.03
N SER A 26 0.02 -7.72 -8.72
CA SER A 26 0.16 -7.11 -10.04
C SER A 26 0.90 -5.78 -9.95
N LEU A 27 1.80 -5.54 -10.91
CA LEU A 27 2.64 -4.32 -10.97
C LEU A 27 1.78 -3.04 -11.01
N ALA A 28 0.57 -3.11 -11.58
CA ALA A 28 -0.39 -2.01 -11.58
C ALA A 28 -0.95 -1.68 -10.18
N ILE A 29 -1.24 -2.71 -9.37
CA ILE A 29 -1.72 -2.54 -7.99
C ILE A 29 -0.56 -2.07 -7.11
N TYR A 30 0.64 -2.60 -7.31
CA TYR A 30 1.84 -2.16 -6.61
C TYR A 30 2.17 -0.68 -6.89
N ALA A 31 2.30 -0.29 -8.16
CA ALA A 31 2.56 1.10 -8.52
C ALA A 31 1.43 2.03 -8.05
N GLY A 32 0.17 1.58 -8.16
CA GLY A 32 -1.00 2.32 -7.69
C GLY A 32 -1.01 2.55 -6.18
N THR A 33 -0.70 1.52 -5.39
CA THR A 33 -0.63 1.62 -3.93
C THR A 33 0.54 2.46 -3.45
N VAL A 34 1.71 2.31 -4.10
CA VAL A 34 2.90 3.12 -3.82
C VAL A 34 2.61 4.60 -4.11
N CYS A 35 1.97 4.93 -5.24
CA CYS A 35 1.54 6.30 -5.55
C CYS A 35 0.45 6.80 -4.59
N TYR A 36 -0.56 5.98 -4.27
CA TYR A 36 -1.67 6.36 -3.41
C TYR A 36 -1.24 6.66 -1.96
N LYS A 37 -0.29 5.89 -1.43
CA LYS A 37 0.27 6.12 -0.10
C LYS A 37 1.47 7.06 -0.10
N GLY A 38 2.02 7.40 -1.26
CA GLY A 38 3.27 8.17 -1.38
C GLY A 38 4.48 7.39 -0.86
N TRP A 39 4.48 6.07 -1.00
CA TRP A 39 5.62 5.23 -0.63
C TRP A 39 6.78 5.44 -1.59
N LYS A 40 7.99 5.35 -1.06
CA LYS A 40 9.22 5.38 -1.85
C LYS A 40 9.75 3.96 -2.03
N PRO A 41 10.38 3.64 -3.17
CA PRO A 41 11.09 2.38 -3.33
C PRO A 41 12.12 2.22 -2.20
N GLY A 42 12.20 1.02 -1.63
CA GLY A 42 12.99 0.75 -0.43
C GLY A 42 12.31 1.10 0.90
N LYS A 43 11.07 1.62 0.92
CA LYS A 43 10.32 1.79 2.17
C LYS A 43 9.98 0.42 2.77
N ARG A 44 10.21 0.29 4.07
CA ARG A 44 9.86 -0.90 4.84
C ARG A 44 8.48 -0.73 5.45
N VAL A 45 7.60 -1.68 5.22
CA VAL A 45 6.24 -1.70 5.75
C VAL A 45 5.90 -3.09 6.27
N THR A 46 4.86 -3.11 7.07
CA THR A 46 4.25 -4.32 7.62
C THR A 46 3.39 -5.01 6.56
N GLU A 47 3.30 -6.35 6.55
CA GLU A 47 2.42 -7.11 5.64
C GLU A 47 0.99 -6.56 5.67
N LYS A 48 0.47 -6.36 6.88
CA LYS A 48 -0.89 -5.85 7.10
C LYS A 48 -1.06 -4.46 6.53
N GLU A 49 -0.02 -3.63 6.62
CA GLU A 49 -0.05 -2.27 6.09
C GLU A 49 0.00 -2.27 4.55
N TYR A 50 0.80 -3.16 3.97
CA TYR A 50 0.82 -3.42 2.53
C TYR A 50 -0.55 -3.88 2.02
N LEU A 51 -1.11 -4.94 2.62
CA LEU A 51 -2.42 -5.47 2.25
C LEU A 51 -3.55 -4.46 2.49
N ALA A 52 -3.49 -3.67 3.56
CA ALA A 52 -4.46 -2.61 3.81
C ALA A 52 -4.38 -1.50 2.75
N ALA A 53 -3.17 -1.13 2.30
CA ALA A 53 -2.99 -0.17 1.22
C ALA A 53 -3.51 -0.74 -0.12
N VAL A 54 -3.20 -2.00 -0.44
CA VAL A 54 -3.72 -2.72 -1.61
C VAL A 54 -5.24 -2.80 -1.60
N SER A 55 -5.83 -3.17 -0.47
CA SER A 55 -7.28 -3.22 -0.31
C SER A 55 -7.90 -1.83 -0.43
N GLN A 56 -7.31 -0.81 0.18
CA GLN A 56 -7.80 0.57 0.06
C GLN A 56 -7.70 1.10 -1.37
N PHE A 57 -6.61 0.80 -2.08
CA PHE A 57 -6.47 1.15 -3.49
C PHE A 57 -7.52 0.45 -4.34
N SER A 58 -7.67 -0.87 -4.18
CA SER A 58 -8.69 -1.68 -4.86
C SER A 58 -10.11 -1.14 -4.59
N GLN A 59 -10.44 -0.86 -3.33
CA GLN A 59 -11.72 -0.27 -2.93
C GLN A 59 -11.89 1.15 -3.47
N ALA A 60 -10.84 1.98 -3.49
CA ALA A 60 -10.90 3.32 -4.06
C ALA A 60 -11.11 3.28 -5.59
N SER A 61 -10.47 2.34 -6.29
CA SER A 61 -10.72 2.09 -7.72
C SER A 61 -12.12 1.55 -7.98
N MET A 62 -12.67 0.69 -7.10
CA MET A 62 -14.06 0.24 -7.19
C MET A 62 -15.07 1.33 -6.76
N SER A 63 -14.65 2.27 -5.92
CA SER A 63 -15.45 3.42 -5.49
C SER A 63 -15.49 4.53 -6.56
N GLY A 64 -14.77 4.35 -7.68
CA GLY A 64 -14.92 5.15 -8.88
C GLY A 64 -16.05 4.65 -9.77
N THR A 65 -17.22 5.29 -9.67
CA THR A 65 -18.25 5.35 -10.74
C THR A 65 -19.23 4.17 -10.87
N GLY A 66 -19.87 3.77 -9.78
CA GLY A 66 -21.18 3.07 -9.81
C GLY A 66 -22.38 3.96 -10.19
N GLY A 67 -22.18 5.14 -10.79
CA GLY A 67 -23.32 6.00 -11.18
C GLY A 67 -22.91 7.34 -11.74
N ARG A 68 -22.68 7.42 -13.05
CA ARG A 68 -23.21 8.55 -13.81
C ARG A 68 -24.59 8.12 -14.31
N LYS A 69 -25.64 8.63 -13.70
CA LYS A 69 -26.97 8.74 -14.30
C LYS A 69 -27.60 10.03 -13.82
#